data_AF-A0A8F1MA52-F1
#
_entry.id   AF-A0A8F1MA52-F1
#
_cell.length_a   1.000
_cell.length_b   1.000
_cell.length_c   1.000
_cell.angle_alpha   90.00
_cell.angle_beta   90.00
_cell.angle_gamma   90.00
#
_symmetry.space_group_name_H-M   'P 1'
#
loop_
_entity.id
_entity.type
_entity.pdbx_description
1 polymer ?
#
loop_
_entity_poly.entity_id
_entity_poly.type
_entity_poly.pdbx_seq_one_letter_code
_entity_poly.pdbx_strand_id
1 'polypeptide(L)'
;MKLLIANRWATLEQWQKENDLKEFSERTRKLMEPINPELVELSENSIESAGGVVGILSSNDPKLGEIVNPERIFDTTEMVDNLREDHLTRCRLFEYLQGKLDDLIEDSPESLASRVLLNSAGNLKSPNFKQGYYGVEKMRSREYTIVLAIAMMDGSFNVDIQDKTVTHYRDGRERSGMHRDSARVLLEYVSKRDNY
;
A
#
# COMPACT_ATOMS: atom_id res chain seq x y z
N MET A 1 -5.31 -29.56 -11.58
CA MET A 1 -4.70 -28.40 -10.89
C MET A 1 -4.54 -27.19 -11.82
N LYS A 2 -3.87 -27.28 -12.98
CA LYS A 2 -3.79 -26.18 -13.98
C LYS A 2 -5.14 -25.66 -14.51
N LEU A 3 -6.18 -26.50 -14.57
CA LEU A 3 -7.54 -26.11 -15.00
C LEU A 3 -8.34 -25.33 -13.95
N LEU A 4 -7.98 -25.39 -12.67
CA LEU A 4 -8.63 -24.59 -11.61
C LEU A 4 -8.11 -23.15 -11.58
N ILE A 5 -6.84 -22.95 -11.92
CA ILE A 5 -6.15 -21.65 -11.90
C ILE A 5 -6.56 -20.77 -13.08
N ALA A 6 -6.69 -21.35 -14.29
CA ALA A 6 -7.17 -20.62 -15.47
C ALA A 6 -8.61 -20.09 -15.30
N ASN A 7 -9.44 -20.82 -14.53
CA ASN A 7 -10.80 -20.40 -14.24
C ASN A 7 -10.90 -19.27 -13.21
N ARG A 8 -9.89 -19.04 -12.35
CA ARG A 8 -9.86 -17.98 -11.31
C ARG A 8 -9.51 -16.60 -11.88
N TRP A 9 -8.72 -16.55 -12.95
CA TRP A 9 -8.35 -15.30 -13.63
C TRP A 9 -9.35 -14.90 -14.73
N ALA A 10 -9.95 -15.86 -15.44
CA ALA A 10 -11.10 -15.60 -16.31
C ALA A 10 -12.33 -15.11 -15.52
N THR A 11 -12.42 -15.48 -14.23
CA THR A 11 -13.41 -14.89 -13.31
C THR A 11 -12.99 -13.54 -12.78
N LEU A 12 -11.74 -13.08 -12.88
CA LEU A 12 -11.33 -11.78 -12.34
C LEU A 12 -11.83 -10.62 -13.22
N GLU A 13 -11.80 -10.75 -14.55
CA GLU A 13 -12.43 -9.78 -15.47
C GLU A 13 -13.97 -9.77 -15.34
N GLN A 14 -14.57 -10.94 -15.09
CA GLN A 14 -16.00 -11.11 -14.86
C GLN A 14 -16.41 -10.56 -13.47
N TRP A 15 -15.61 -10.80 -12.45
CA TRP A 15 -15.76 -10.30 -11.07
C TRP A 15 -15.55 -8.79 -11.00
N GLN A 16 -14.59 -8.24 -11.76
CA GLN A 16 -14.42 -6.79 -11.92
C GLN A 16 -15.63 -6.12 -12.58
N LYS A 17 -16.31 -6.84 -13.49
CA LYS A 17 -17.61 -6.40 -14.06
C LYS A 17 -18.76 -6.55 -13.07
N GLU A 18 -18.73 -7.54 -12.19
CA GLU A 18 -19.80 -7.88 -11.24
C GLU A 18 -19.72 -7.12 -9.90
N ASN A 19 -18.53 -6.67 -9.46
CA ASN A 19 -18.31 -5.95 -8.20
C ASN A 19 -18.25 -4.42 -8.36
N ASP A 20 -18.66 -3.93 -9.54
CA ASP A 20 -18.85 -2.52 -9.89
C ASP A 20 -17.89 -1.53 -9.22
N LEU A 21 -16.59 -1.60 -9.58
CA LEU A 21 -15.57 -0.61 -9.13
C LEU A 21 -15.83 0.82 -9.66
N LYS A 22 -17.03 1.13 -10.16
CA LYS A 22 -17.43 2.48 -10.60
C LYS A 22 -17.33 3.52 -9.50
N GLU A 23 -17.36 3.12 -8.22
CA GLU A 23 -17.12 4.04 -7.10
C GLU A 23 -15.68 4.58 -7.10
N PHE A 24 -14.71 3.78 -7.59
CA PHE A 24 -13.30 4.16 -7.63
C PHE A 24 -12.94 4.84 -8.96
N SER A 25 -12.12 5.88 -8.85
CA SER A 25 -11.56 6.54 -10.03
C SER A 25 -10.79 5.52 -10.91
N GLU A 26 -10.81 5.69 -12.23
CA GLU A 26 -10.02 4.85 -13.14
C GLU A 26 -8.54 4.82 -12.75
N ARG A 27 -8.04 5.95 -12.23
CA ARG A 27 -6.68 6.09 -11.74
C ARG A 27 -6.41 5.20 -10.53
N THR A 28 -7.30 5.17 -9.54
CA THR A 28 -7.19 4.29 -8.37
C THR A 28 -7.16 2.83 -8.79
N ARG A 29 -8.09 2.44 -9.67
CA ARG A 29 -8.18 1.07 -10.21
C ARG A 29 -6.89 0.64 -10.90
N LYS A 30 -6.29 1.50 -11.72
CA LYS A 30 -5.01 1.21 -12.38
C LYS A 30 -3.84 1.13 -11.41
N LEU A 31 -3.78 2.02 -10.41
CA LEU A 31 -2.72 1.99 -9.41
C LEU A 31 -2.78 0.74 -8.53
N MET A 32 -3.99 0.22 -8.29
CA MET A 32 -4.26 -0.89 -7.38
C MET A 32 -4.50 -2.23 -8.07
N GLU A 33 -4.06 -2.36 -9.34
CA GLU A 33 -4.13 -3.64 -10.04
C GLU A 33 -3.58 -4.78 -9.16
N PRO A 34 -4.26 -5.94 -9.15
CA PRO A 34 -3.87 -7.05 -8.31
C PRO A 34 -2.49 -7.58 -8.72
N ILE A 35 -1.73 -7.99 -7.71
CA ILE A 35 -0.43 -8.62 -7.91
C ILE A 35 -0.69 -10.12 -7.93
N ASN A 36 -0.17 -10.82 -8.95
CA ASN A 36 -0.19 -12.27 -8.94
C ASN A 36 0.91 -12.80 -8.00
N PRO A 37 0.58 -13.43 -6.86
CA PRO A 37 1.57 -13.93 -5.91
C PRO A 37 2.52 -14.97 -6.50
N GLU A 38 2.05 -15.76 -7.48
CA GLU A 38 2.86 -16.77 -8.17
C GLU A 38 3.95 -16.16 -9.05
N LEU A 39 3.79 -14.90 -9.48
CA LEU A 39 4.77 -14.21 -10.33
C LEU A 39 5.77 -13.38 -9.51
N VAL A 40 5.49 -13.19 -8.22
CA VAL A 40 6.30 -12.36 -7.32
C VAL A 40 6.48 -13.11 -6.01
N GLU A 41 7.52 -13.93 -5.94
CA GLU A 41 7.87 -14.63 -4.70
C GLU A 41 8.33 -13.62 -3.62
N LEU A 42 7.75 -13.73 -2.43
CA LEU A 42 8.16 -12.99 -1.25
C LEU A 42 9.04 -13.88 -0.37
N SER A 43 10.10 -13.30 0.20
CA SER A 43 10.87 -13.98 1.26
C SER A 43 10.03 -14.06 2.54
N GLU A 44 10.27 -15.08 3.38
CA GLU A 44 9.66 -15.21 4.71
C GLU A 44 9.74 -13.92 5.53
N ASN A 45 10.91 -13.27 5.56
CA ASN A 45 11.10 -12.00 6.26
C ASN A 45 10.17 -10.87 5.75
N SER A 46 9.85 -10.85 4.46
CA SER A 46 8.92 -9.86 3.91
C SER A 46 7.49 -10.14 4.37
N ILE A 47 7.09 -11.41 4.40
CA ILE A 47 5.77 -11.84 4.87
C ILE A 47 5.63 -11.53 6.36
N GLU A 48 6.64 -11.86 7.17
CA GLU A 48 6.65 -11.57 8.61
C GLU A 48 6.58 -10.06 8.87
N SER A 49 7.39 -9.27 8.15
CA SER A 49 7.36 -7.82 8.28
C SER A 49 6.00 -7.23 7.89
N ALA A 50 5.40 -7.70 6.80
CA ALA A 50 4.09 -7.25 6.34
C ALA A 50 2.98 -7.61 7.34
N GLY A 51 3.00 -8.86 7.82
CA GLY A 51 2.10 -9.36 8.85
C GLY A 51 2.19 -8.54 10.14
N GLY A 52 3.40 -8.19 10.57
CA GLY A 52 3.63 -7.32 11.72
C GLY A 52 3.01 -5.92 11.55
N VAL A 53 3.20 -5.31 10.37
CA VAL A 53 2.61 -4.00 10.05
C VAL A 53 1.08 -4.09 10.07
N VAL A 54 0.50 -5.04 9.32
CA VAL A 54 -0.97 -5.19 9.23
C VAL A 54 -1.57 -5.52 10.59
N GLY A 55 -0.94 -6.41 11.37
CA GLY A 55 -1.42 -6.81 12.70
C GLY A 55 -1.47 -5.64 13.69
N ILE A 56 -0.43 -4.80 13.73
CA ILE A 56 -0.41 -3.60 14.58
C ILE A 56 -1.51 -2.62 14.16
N LEU A 57 -1.61 -2.35 12.86
CA LEU A 57 -2.53 -1.33 12.35
C LEU A 57 -4.00 -1.75 12.53
N SER A 58 -4.34 -2.99 12.16
CA SER A 58 -5.71 -3.52 12.28
C SER A 58 -6.18 -3.68 13.72
N SER A 59 -5.26 -3.87 14.67
CA SER A 59 -5.58 -3.89 16.10
C SER A 59 -5.93 -2.50 16.65
N ASN A 60 -5.37 -1.45 16.04
CA ASN A 60 -5.53 -0.07 16.50
C ASN A 60 -6.64 0.69 15.76
N ASP A 61 -6.94 0.33 14.51
CA ASP A 61 -8.06 0.86 13.71
C ASP A 61 -8.97 -0.29 13.23
N PRO A 62 -10.18 -0.44 13.82
CA PRO A 62 -11.14 -1.47 13.42
C PRO A 62 -11.58 -1.38 11.95
N LYS A 63 -11.74 -0.16 11.40
CA LYS A 63 -12.15 0.03 10.01
C LYS A 63 -11.05 -0.47 9.06
N LEU A 64 -9.80 -0.21 9.40
CA LEU A 64 -8.67 -0.77 8.66
C LEU A 64 -8.65 -2.30 8.75
N GLY A 65 -8.90 -2.87 9.93
CA GLY A 65 -9.03 -4.32 10.12
C GLY A 65 -10.09 -4.95 9.21
N GLU A 66 -11.26 -4.31 9.08
CA GLU A 66 -12.32 -4.74 8.16
C GLU A 66 -11.91 -4.66 6.68
N ILE A 67 -11.10 -3.67 6.31
CA ILE A 67 -10.60 -3.52 4.93
C ILE A 67 -9.55 -4.59 4.61
N VAL A 68 -8.54 -4.76 5.47
CA VAL A 68 -7.35 -5.58 5.17
C VAL A 68 -7.58 -7.06 5.42
N ASN A 69 -8.54 -7.42 6.27
CA ASN A 69 -8.84 -8.80 6.60
C ASN A 69 -10.35 -9.03 6.81
N PRO A 70 -11.18 -8.80 5.77
CA PRO A 70 -12.63 -8.91 5.87
C PRO A 70 -13.09 -10.31 6.28
N GLU A 71 -12.33 -11.34 5.93
CA GLU A 71 -12.64 -12.75 6.20
C GLU A 71 -12.06 -13.27 7.54
N ARG A 72 -11.35 -12.42 8.30
CA ARG A 72 -10.72 -12.77 9.59
C ARG A 72 -9.77 -13.96 9.50
N ILE A 73 -8.92 -13.93 8.50
CA ILE A 73 -7.86 -14.89 8.23
C ILE A 73 -6.80 -14.79 9.33
N PHE A 74 -6.40 -15.93 9.87
CA PHE A 74 -5.39 -16.00 10.94
C PHE A 74 -4.00 -16.38 10.41
N ASP A 75 -3.92 -17.01 9.24
CA ASP A 75 -2.63 -17.30 8.61
C ASP A 75 -2.05 -16.02 7.99
N THR A 76 -0.82 -15.68 8.37
CA THR A 76 -0.19 -14.42 7.95
C THR A 76 0.14 -14.43 6.46
N THR A 77 0.56 -15.59 5.92
CA THR A 77 0.87 -15.72 4.50
C THR A 77 -0.39 -15.55 3.67
N GLU A 78 -1.46 -16.24 4.04
CA GLU A 78 -2.76 -16.14 3.37
C GLU A 78 -3.35 -14.72 3.45
N MET A 79 -3.23 -14.05 4.59
CA MET A 79 -3.66 -12.65 4.74
C MET A 79 -2.87 -11.72 3.79
N VAL A 80 -1.54 -11.84 3.76
CA VAL A 80 -0.67 -11.03 2.88
C VAL A 80 -0.96 -11.32 1.42
N ASP A 81 -1.14 -12.58 1.02
CA ASP A 81 -1.47 -12.94 -0.36
C ASP A 81 -2.86 -12.46 -0.77
N ASN A 82 -3.86 -12.48 0.13
CA ASN A 82 -5.18 -11.91 -0.18
C ASN A 82 -5.13 -10.38 -0.37
N LEU A 83 -4.32 -9.66 0.42
CA LEU A 83 -4.05 -8.23 0.19
C LEU A 83 -3.41 -7.94 -1.18
N ARG A 84 -2.74 -8.93 -1.78
CA ARG A 84 -2.09 -8.82 -3.09
C ARG A 84 -3.06 -9.15 -4.22
N GLU A 85 -3.87 -10.18 -4.05
CA GLU A 85 -4.82 -10.69 -5.07
C GLU A 85 -6.12 -9.88 -5.15
N ASP A 86 -6.62 -9.35 -4.02
CA ASP A 86 -7.94 -8.74 -3.97
C ASP A 86 -7.94 -7.27 -4.38
N HIS A 87 -8.36 -7.00 -5.62
CA HIS A 87 -8.37 -5.66 -6.20
C HIS A 87 -9.29 -4.68 -5.45
N LEU A 88 -10.43 -5.14 -4.93
CA LEU A 88 -11.38 -4.27 -4.21
C LEU A 88 -10.78 -3.83 -2.86
N THR A 89 -10.17 -4.76 -2.14
CA THR A 89 -9.45 -4.53 -0.89
C THR A 89 -8.34 -3.52 -1.10
N ARG A 90 -7.54 -3.68 -2.16
CA ARG A 90 -6.48 -2.74 -2.52
C ARG A 90 -7.02 -1.34 -2.85
N CYS A 91 -8.12 -1.25 -3.61
CA CYS A 91 -8.78 0.03 -3.90
C CYS A 91 -9.31 0.71 -2.63
N ARG A 92 -10.00 -0.03 -1.76
CA ARG A 92 -10.51 0.48 -0.47
C ARG A 92 -9.39 0.93 0.44
N LEU A 93 -8.31 0.16 0.50
CA LEU A 93 -7.12 0.50 1.28
C LEU A 93 -6.46 1.78 0.74
N PHE A 94 -6.39 1.95 -0.57
CA PHE A 94 -5.86 3.17 -1.18
C PHE A 94 -6.68 4.40 -0.79
N GLU A 95 -8.01 4.36 -0.91
CA GLU A 95 -8.87 5.49 -0.53
C GLU A 95 -8.82 5.79 0.97
N TYR A 96 -8.81 4.75 1.79
CA TYR A 96 -8.66 4.89 3.24
C TYR A 96 -7.33 5.59 3.59
N LEU A 97 -6.21 5.13 3.03
CA LEU A 97 -4.89 5.73 3.27
C LEU A 97 -4.74 7.10 2.64
N GLN A 98 -5.46 7.39 1.55
CA GLN A 98 -5.54 8.72 0.98
C GLN A 98 -6.18 9.70 1.97
N GLY A 99 -7.32 9.34 2.55
CA GLY A 99 -7.97 10.15 3.59
C GLY A 99 -7.04 10.38 4.79
N LYS A 100 -6.40 9.32 5.29
CA LYS A 100 -5.44 9.43 6.41
C LYS A 100 -4.20 10.26 6.07
N LEU A 101 -3.76 10.26 4.82
CA LEU A 101 -2.67 11.14 4.37
C LEU A 101 -3.12 12.60 4.30
N ASP A 102 -4.35 12.87 3.87
CA ASP A 102 -4.90 14.23 3.88
C ASP A 102 -5.07 14.74 5.32
N ASP A 103 -5.58 13.92 6.25
CA ASP A 103 -5.63 14.22 7.69
C ASP A 103 -4.23 14.54 8.25
N LEU A 104 -3.23 13.69 7.95
CA LEU A 104 -1.84 13.89 8.40
C LEU A 104 -1.23 15.20 7.85
N ILE A 105 -1.58 15.60 6.63
CA ILE A 105 -1.14 16.86 6.05
C ILE A 105 -1.73 18.05 6.79
N GLU A 106 -2.97 17.94 7.27
CA GLU A 106 -3.63 18.98 8.07
C GLU A 106 -3.05 19.06 9.48
N ASP A 107 -2.87 17.92 10.13
CA ASP A 107 -2.46 17.83 11.53
C ASP A 107 -0.96 18.10 11.76
N SER A 108 -0.09 17.59 10.87
CA SER A 108 1.37 17.65 11.04
C SER A 108 2.08 17.59 9.67
N PRO A 109 1.93 18.63 8.84
CA PRO A 109 2.55 18.67 7.51
C PRO A 109 4.08 18.54 7.55
N GLU A 110 4.73 19.04 8.60
CA GLU A 110 6.18 18.97 8.82
C GLU A 110 6.72 17.54 8.99
N SER A 111 5.84 16.58 9.32
CA SER A 111 6.21 15.17 9.44
C SER A 111 6.48 14.51 8.07
N LEU A 112 5.97 15.11 6.99
CA LEU A 112 6.05 14.62 5.63
C LEU A 112 7.18 15.28 4.84
N ALA A 113 7.75 14.53 3.90
CA ALA A 113 8.76 15.09 3.01
C ALA A 113 8.16 16.17 2.11
N SER A 114 8.91 17.26 1.87
CA SER A 114 8.47 18.42 1.07
C SER A 114 7.90 18.04 -0.30
N ARG A 115 8.43 16.98 -0.94
CA ARG A 115 7.92 16.49 -2.23
C ARG A 115 6.50 15.92 -2.15
N VAL A 116 6.13 15.30 -1.04
CA VAL A 116 4.78 14.77 -0.81
C VAL A 116 3.79 15.92 -0.60
N LEU A 117 4.18 16.92 0.18
CA LEU A 117 3.39 18.14 0.38
C LEU A 117 3.14 18.87 -0.95
N LEU A 118 4.20 19.14 -1.71
CA LEU A 118 4.14 19.85 -3.00
C LEU A 118 3.31 19.11 -4.06
N ASN A 119 3.34 17.77 -4.04
CA ASN A 119 2.55 16.91 -4.93
C ASN A 119 2.55 17.30 -6.42
N SER A 120 3.70 17.77 -6.93
CA SER A 120 3.80 18.42 -8.24
C SER A 120 3.37 17.51 -9.41
N ALA A 121 2.45 18.01 -10.24
CA ALA A 121 1.98 17.33 -11.44
C ALA A 121 3.08 17.13 -12.51
N GLY A 122 4.11 17.99 -12.52
CA GLY A 122 5.24 17.89 -13.46
C GLY A 122 6.34 16.91 -13.04
N ASN A 123 6.23 16.29 -11.85
CA ASN A 123 7.29 15.44 -11.29
C ASN A 123 6.74 14.08 -10.84
N LEU A 124 6.15 13.37 -11.80
CA LEU A 124 5.57 12.05 -11.57
C LEU A 124 6.65 11.01 -11.25
N LYS A 125 6.26 10.01 -10.46
CA LYS A 125 7.09 8.93 -9.94
C LYS A 125 6.72 7.64 -10.64
N SER A 126 7.75 6.91 -11.03
CA SER A 126 7.61 5.52 -11.38
C SER A 126 7.82 4.69 -10.12
N PRO A 127 7.03 3.64 -9.93
CA PRO A 127 7.24 2.73 -8.82
C PRO A 127 8.58 2.00 -8.97
N ASN A 128 9.27 1.81 -7.85
CA ASN A 128 10.60 1.22 -7.80
C ASN A 128 10.65 -0.16 -7.10
N PHE A 129 9.49 -0.76 -6.85
CA PHE A 129 9.35 -2.11 -6.29
C PHE A 129 9.55 -3.18 -7.39
N LYS A 130 9.95 -4.40 -7.01
CA LYS A 130 10.36 -5.48 -7.92
C LYS A 130 9.27 -5.88 -8.93
N GLN A 131 9.74 -6.49 -10.02
CA GLN A 131 8.99 -7.00 -11.19
C GLN A 131 7.71 -7.76 -10.81
N GLY A 132 6.61 -7.48 -11.52
CA GLY A 132 5.33 -8.20 -11.40
C GLY A 132 4.10 -7.30 -11.16
N TYR A 133 4.31 -6.01 -10.87
CA TYR A 133 3.26 -5.00 -10.98
C TYR A 133 2.98 -4.73 -12.46
N TYR A 134 1.91 -5.31 -12.98
CA TYR A 134 1.35 -4.89 -14.26
C TYR A 134 0.72 -3.49 -14.07
N GLY A 135 0.79 -2.62 -15.09
CA GLY A 135 0.00 -1.38 -15.11
C GLY A 135 0.60 -0.10 -14.51
N VAL A 136 1.92 0.02 -14.32
CA VAL A 136 2.46 1.16 -13.56
C VAL A 136 2.48 2.50 -14.30
N GLU A 137 1.33 3.19 -14.24
CA GLU A 137 1.21 4.62 -14.54
C GLU A 137 2.16 5.43 -13.66
N LYS A 138 2.74 6.48 -14.24
CA LYS A 138 3.47 7.46 -13.43
C LYS A 138 2.49 8.16 -12.48
N MET A 139 2.91 8.32 -11.22
CA MET A 139 2.03 8.76 -10.15
C MET A 139 2.57 10.00 -9.43
N ARG A 140 1.70 10.81 -8.85
CA ARG A 140 2.13 11.97 -8.08
C ARG A 140 2.78 11.51 -6.77
N SER A 141 3.45 12.42 -6.07
CA SER A 141 4.21 12.06 -4.87
C SER A 141 3.33 11.53 -3.73
N ARG A 142 2.09 12.02 -3.59
CA ARG A 142 1.13 11.50 -2.60
C ARG A 142 0.67 10.09 -2.95
N GLU A 143 0.27 9.88 -4.20
CA GLU A 143 -0.12 8.55 -4.70
C GLU A 143 1.03 7.55 -4.50
N TYR A 144 2.26 7.94 -4.83
CA TYR A 144 3.43 7.09 -4.64
C TYR A 144 3.68 6.73 -3.18
N THR A 145 3.40 7.66 -2.26
CA THR A 145 3.52 7.42 -0.83
C THR A 145 2.49 6.38 -0.36
N ILE A 146 1.25 6.47 -0.85
CA ILE A 146 0.19 5.51 -0.53
C ILE A 146 0.52 4.13 -1.12
N VAL A 147 0.94 4.06 -2.39
CA VAL A 147 1.33 2.78 -3.01
C VAL A 147 2.49 2.14 -2.25
N LEU A 148 3.48 2.92 -1.79
CA LEU A 148 4.56 2.40 -0.94
C LEU A 148 4.05 1.89 0.40
N ALA A 149 3.11 2.58 1.05
CA ALA A 149 2.51 2.13 2.31
C ALA A 149 1.80 0.78 2.12
N ILE A 150 1.02 0.62 1.04
CA ILE A 150 0.38 -0.65 0.69
C ILE A 150 1.41 -1.73 0.38
N ALA A 151 2.48 -1.41 -0.35
CA ALA A 151 3.55 -2.36 -0.65
C ALA A 151 4.29 -2.84 0.62
N MET A 152 4.32 -2.04 1.68
CA MET A 152 4.84 -2.47 2.99
C MET A 152 3.86 -3.43 3.70
N MET A 153 2.55 -3.22 3.53
CA MET A 153 1.49 -4.04 4.11
C MET A 153 1.30 -5.37 3.36
N ASP A 154 1.62 -5.42 2.07
CA ASP A 154 1.50 -6.60 1.21
C ASP A 154 2.85 -7.33 0.99
N GLY A 155 3.91 -6.87 1.66
CA GLY A 155 5.24 -7.49 1.65
C GLY A 155 6.06 -7.28 0.38
N SER A 156 5.49 -6.66 -0.66
CA SER A 156 6.18 -6.37 -1.93
C SER A 156 7.27 -5.31 -1.80
N PHE A 157 7.28 -4.56 -0.69
CA PHE A 157 8.35 -3.65 -0.30
C PHE A 157 8.85 -3.99 1.11
N ASN A 158 10.08 -4.49 1.19
CA ASN A 158 10.71 -4.77 2.48
C ASN A 158 11.17 -3.46 3.15
N VAL A 159 10.57 -3.16 4.30
CA VAL A 159 10.88 -1.96 5.10
C VAL A 159 12.27 -1.99 5.70
N ASP A 160 12.97 -3.10 5.80
CA ASP A 160 14.31 -3.19 6.40
C ASP A 160 15.43 -2.90 5.41
N ILE A 161 15.16 -2.93 4.10
CA ILE A 161 16.15 -2.61 3.07
C ILE A 161 16.32 -1.09 3.02
N GLN A 162 17.13 -0.49 3.88
CA GLN A 162 17.38 0.96 3.88
C GLN A 162 18.24 1.40 2.68
N ASP A 163 17.79 2.43 1.97
CA ASP A 163 18.67 3.20 1.10
C ASP A 163 19.66 3.95 1.99
N LYS A 164 20.96 3.78 1.73
CA LYS A 164 22.03 4.42 2.51
C LYS A 164 22.25 5.88 2.11
N THR A 165 21.58 6.34 1.06
CA THR A 165 21.73 7.70 0.54
C THR A 165 20.83 8.67 1.29
N VAL A 166 21.44 9.62 2.02
CA VAL A 166 20.70 10.72 2.63
C VAL A 166 20.04 11.55 1.53
N THR A 167 18.72 11.72 1.63
CA THR A 167 17.92 12.46 0.65
C THR A 167 17.29 13.71 1.24
N HIS A 168 17.08 13.76 2.56
CA HIS A 168 16.48 14.89 3.25
C HIS A 168 16.78 14.84 4.75
N TYR A 169 16.37 15.90 5.44
CA TYR A 169 16.39 15.99 6.90
C TYR A 169 14.97 16.13 7.42
N ARG A 170 14.66 15.42 8.50
CA ARG A 170 13.44 15.60 9.31
C ARG A 170 13.84 15.59 10.78
N ASP A 171 13.35 16.57 11.55
CA ASP A 171 13.67 16.75 12.98
C ASP A 171 15.18 16.80 13.28
N GLY A 172 15.95 17.42 12.38
CA GLY A 172 17.41 17.48 12.49
C GLY A 172 18.13 16.14 12.26
N ARG A 173 17.43 15.10 11.81
CA ARG A 173 18.00 13.78 11.52
C ARG A 173 18.07 13.52 10.02
N GLU A 174 19.15 12.91 9.58
CA GLU A 174 19.31 12.44 8.21
C GLU A 174 18.28 11.35 7.89
N ARG A 175 17.67 11.44 6.71
CA ARG A 175 16.66 10.50 6.21
C ARG A 175 16.91 10.13 4.75
N SER A 176 16.63 8.89 4.42
CA SER A 176 16.80 8.32 3.07
C SER A 176 15.44 7.95 2.47
N GLY A 177 15.28 8.19 1.17
CA GLY A 177 14.04 7.89 0.44
C GLY A 177 12.81 8.65 0.93
N MET A 178 12.68 9.95 0.58
CA MET A 178 11.57 10.84 0.94
C MET A 178 10.17 10.20 0.95
N HIS A 179 9.78 9.49 -0.11
CA HIS A 179 8.43 8.88 -0.22
C HIS A 179 8.25 7.67 0.67
N ARG A 180 9.30 6.86 0.84
CA ARG A 180 9.28 5.72 1.76
C ARG A 180 9.19 6.19 3.20
N ASP A 181 9.98 7.20 3.55
CA ASP A 181 9.95 7.78 4.88
C ASP A 181 8.58 8.40 5.16
N SER A 182 7.97 9.06 4.17
CA SER A 182 6.59 9.54 4.28
C SER A 182 5.55 8.41 4.40
N ALA A 183 5.75 7.28 3.70
CA ALA A 183 4.87 6.12 3.81
C ALA A 183 4.93 5.51 5.21
N ARG A 184 6.13 5.45 5.82
CA ARG A 184 6.29 5.02 7.21
C ARG A 184 5.58 5.97 8.18
N VAL A 185 5.74 7.28 8.01
CA VAL A 185 5.02 8.25 8.85
C VAL A 185 3.50 8.10 8.70
N LEU A 186 3.00 7.84 7.49
CA LEU A 186 1.59 7.55 7.28
C LEU A 186 1.14 6.31 8.05
N LEU A 187 1.88 5.20 7.97
CA LEU A 187 1.55 3.99 8.74
C LEU A 187 1.69 4.22 10.26
N GLU A 188 2.67 4.99 10.71
CA GLU A 188 2.82 5.39 12.12
C GLU A 188 1.68 6.32 12.59
N TYR A 189 1.15 7.14 11.70
CA TYR A 189 0.00 7.99 11.98
C TYR A 189 -1.27 7.14 12.12
N VAL A 190 -1.49 6.21 11.19
CA VAL A 190 -2.61 5.26 11.23
C VAL A 190 -2.52 4.29 12.43
N SER A 191 -1.31 3.95 12.88
CA SER A 191 -1.13 3.05 14.03
C SER A 191 -1.41 3.71 15.37
N LYS A 192 -1.41 5.05 15.43
CA LYS A 192 -1.82 5.75 16.66
C LYS A 192 -3.32 5.59 16.78
N ARG A 193 -3.74 4.94 17.86
CA ARG A 193 -5.14 4.87 18.26
C ARG A 193 -5.67 6.31 18.32
N ASP A 194 -6.77 6.58 17.62
CA ASP A 194 -7.50 7.83 17.78
C ASP A 194 -7.79 7.97 19.29
N ASN A 195 -7.06 8.84 19.98
CA ASN A 195 -7.32 9.18 21.37
C ASN A 195 -8.52 10.13 21.40
N TYR A 196 -9.71 9.60 21.13
CA TYR A 196 -10.98 10.26 21.39
C TYR A 196 -11.98 9.28 22.00
#